data_AF-A0A0A9GZC7-F1
#
_entry.id   AF-A0A0A9GZC7-F1
#
_cell.length_a   1.000
_cell.length_b   1.000
_cell.length_c   1.000
_cell.angle_alpha   90.00
_cell.angle_beta   90.00
_cell.angle_gamma   90.00
#
_symmetry.space_group_name_H-M   'P 1'
#
loop_
_entity.id
_entity.type
_entity.pdbx_description
1 polymer ?
#
loop_
_entity_poly.entity_id
_entity_poly.type
_entity_poly.pdbx_seq_one_letter_code
_entity_poly.pdbx_strand_id
1 'polypeptide(L)'
;MLERHHGKYKYGDDIFEASGSFAAASYSKCRALAVRALKVDESTCTHMKCTFGGVWNGGGGDGQKNLFVASFFFDRAAEAGFVNPKAAVAKVKPSDFEEAARRVCKLNVKDAQATYPDVAEENIPYLCIDLVYQYTLLVDGFGVDPYQDITLVKKVPYSNSFVEAAWPLGCAIEVASSS
;
A
#
# COMPACT_ATOMS: atom_id res chain seq x y z
N MET A 1 1.92 -6.42 -14.41
CA MET A 1 0.47 -6.43 -14.73
C MET A 1 -0.05 -7.85 -14.74
N LEU A 2 -1.32 -8.04 -14.38
CA LEU A 2 -1.99 -9.34 -14.46
C LEU A 2 -1.96 -9.92 -15.89
N GLU A 3 -2.01 -11.24 -15.98
CA GLU A 3 -2.01 -11.95 -17.27
C GLU A 3 -3.17 -11.47 -18.16
N ARG A 4 -2.89 -11.31 -19.45
CA ARG A 4 -3.83 -10.89 -20.51
C ARG A 4 -4.34 -9.46 -20.41
N HIS A 5 -3.78 -8.63 -19.52
CA HIS A 5 -3.97 -7.20 -19.62
C HIS A 5 -3.09 -6.63 -20.74
N HIS A 6 -3.67 -5.86 -21.66
CA HIS A 6 -2.93 -5.09 -22.65
C HIS A 6 -3.51 -3.67 -22.66
N GLY A 7 -2.73 -2.71 -22.17
CA GLY A 7 -3.23 -1.37 -21.98
C GLY A 7 -2.14 -0.33 -21.81
N LYS A 8 -2.59 0.88 -21.52
CA LYS A 8 -1.74 2.02 -21.18
C LYS A 8 -2.19 2.58 -19.84
N TYR A 9 -1.23 3.02 -19.04
CA TYR A 9 -1.49 3.70 -17.78
C TYR A 9 -1.13 5.17 -17.93
N LYS A 10 -2.10 6.08 -17.73
CA LYS A 10 -1.86 7.51 -17.75
C LYS A 10 -1.66 8.01 -16.32
N TYR A 11 -0.57 8.71 -16.06
CA TYR A 11 -0.29 9.34 -14.77
C TYR A 11 0.33 10.71 -14.99
N GLY A 12 -0.35 11.76 -14.49
CA GLY A 12 -0.03 13.14 -14.87
C GLY A 12 -0.16 13.34 -16.38
N ASP A 13 0.89 13.91 -16.98
CA ASP A 13 0.98 14.15 -18.44
C ASP A 13 1.55 12.95 -19.20
N ASP A 14 2.05 11.94 -18.50
CA ASP A 14 2.74 10.79 -19.09
C ASP A 14 1.83 9.59 -19.33
N ILE A 15 2.19 8.79 -20.33
CA ILE A 15 1.51 7.54 -20.68
C ILE A 15 2.53 6.41 -20.71
N PHE A 16 2.30 5.40 -19.89
CA PHE A 16 3.15 4.23 -19.73
C PHE A 16 2.50 3.00 -20.37
N GLU A 17 3.32 2.11 -20.93
CA GLU A 17 2.83 0.79 -21.32
C GLU A 17 2.50 -0.04 -20.07
N ALA A 18 1.28 -0.57 -20.01
CA ALA A 18 0.81 -1.42 -18.92
C ALA A 18 0.31 -2.74 -19.52
N SER A 19 1.24 -3.59 -19.93
CA SER A 19 0.93 -4.90 -20.52
C SER A 19 1.39 -6.04 -19.60
N GLY A 20 0.52 -7.02 -19.40
CA GLY A 20 0.87 -8.30 -18.79
C GLY A 20 1.48 -9.23 -19.83
N SER A 21 2.33 -10.16 -19.38
CA SER A 21 2.78 -11.24 -20.26
C SER A 21 1.64 -12.25 -20.50
N PHE A 22 1.80 -13.13 -21.49
CA PHE A 22 0.91 -14.28 -21.69
C PHE A 22 1.02 -15.33 -20.57
N ALA A 23 2.05 -15.24 -19.72
CA ALA A 23 2.18 -16.02 -18.50
C ALA A 23 1.66 -15.23 -17.29
N ALA A 24 1.22 -15.96 -16.26
CA ALA A 24 0.80 -15.41 -14.98
C ALA A 24 1.83 -14.41 -14.42
N ALA A 25 1.35 -13.36 -13.74
CA ALA A 25 2.24 -12.42 -13.10
C ALA A 25 3.06 -13.12 -12.00
N SER A 26 4.31 -12.71 -11.87
CA SER A 26 5.23 -13.30 -10.91
C SER A 26 5.41 -12.34 -9.74
N TYR A 27 4.93 -12.72 -8.56
CA TYR A 27 5.13 -11.95 -7.32
C TYR A 27 6.61 -11.57 -7.13
N SER A 28 7.52 -12.54 -7.23
CA SER A 28 8.96 -12.32 -7.02
C SER A 28 9.57 -11.30 -7.99
N LYS A 29 9.27 -11.40 -9.30
CA LYS A 29 9.73 -10.44 -10.31
C LYS A 29 9.11 -9.06 -10.09
N CYS A 30 7.81 -9.01 -9.74
CA CYS A 30 7.12 -7.75 -9.45
C CYS A 30 7.71 -7.07 -8.21
N ARG A 31 7.98 -7.82 -7.13
CA ARG A 31 8.64 -7.30 -5.93
C ARG A 31 10.05 -6.79 -6.23
N ALA A 32 10.84 -7.53 -7.01
CA ALA A 32 12.17 -7.07 -7.40
C ALA A 32 12.14 -5.74 -8.17
N LEU A 33 11.11 -5.51 -8.99
CA LEU A 33 10.89 -4.22 -9.65
C LEU A 33 10.45 -3.14 -8.66
N ALA A 34 9.57 -3.46 -7.70
CA ALA A 34 9.14 -2.50 -6.67
C ALA A 34 10.31 -2.03 -5.79
N VAL A 35 11.19 -2.95 -5.34
CA VAL A 35 12.40 -2.61 -4.58
C VAL A 35 13.30 -1.68 -5.39
N ARG A 36 13.50 -1.98 -6.68
CA ARG A 36 14.30 -1.12 -7.57
C ARG A 36 13.65 0.25 -7.79
N ALA A 37 12.33 0.30 -7.95
CA ALA A 37 11.60 1.55 -8.16
C ALA A 37 11.68 2.46 -6.92
N LEU A 38 11.64 1.87 -5.72
CA LEU A 38 11.84 2.59 -4.46
C LEU A 38 13.29 3.07 -4.30
N LYS A 39 14.27 2.44 -4.95
CA LYS A 39 15.70 2.69 -4.74
C LYS A 39 16.12 2.44 -3.28
N VAL A 40 15.71 1.30 -2.75
CA VAL A 40 16.07 0.88 -1.38
C VAL A 40 17.57 0.64 -1.24
N ASP A 41 18.20 0.07 -2.27
CA ASP A 41 19.64 -0.23 -2.31
C ASP A 41 20.52 0.96 -2.72
N GLU A 42 19.97 2.17 -2.74
CA GLU A 42 20.73 3.36 -3.13
C GLU A 42 21.81 3.67 -2.09
N SER A 43 23.07 3.69 -2.53
CA SER A 43 24.25 3.78 -1.66
C SER A 43 24.47 5.17 -1.05
N THR A 44 23.73 6.19 -1.48
CA THR A 44 23.94 7.60 -1.12
C THR A 44 23.25 8.02 0.18
N CYS A 45 23.06 7.10 1.14
CA CYS A 45 22.57 7.50 2.46
C CYS A 45 23.63 8.34 3.18
N THR A 46 23.43 9.65 3.22
CA THR A 46 24.30 10.62 3.89
C THR A 46 24.03 10.75 5.39
N HIS A 47 23.07 9.97 5.90
CA HIS A 47 22.64 9.93 7.29
C HIS A 47 22.93 8.57 7.93
N MET A 48 22.68 8.43 9.24
CA MET A 48 22.95 7.16 9.95
C MET A 48 22.17 5.97 9.41
N LYS A 49 20.90 6.19 9.05
CA LYS A 49 20.02 5.19 8.44
C LYS A 49 18.99 5.89 7.57
N CYS A 50 18.77 5.37 6.38
CA CYS A 50 17.78 5.89 5.44
C CYS A 50 16.64 4.89 5.26
N THR A 51 15.52 5.38 4.72
CA THR A 51 14.44 4.56 4.19
C THR A 51 14.82 4.11 2.77
N PHE A 52 14.49 4.92 1.77
CA PHE A 52 14.82 4.70 0.37
C PHE A 52 15.10 6.04 -0.32
N GLY A 53 15.82 6.02 -1.44
CA GLY A 53 16.17 7.26 -2.15
C GLY A 53 17.07 8.23 -1.35
N GLY A 54 17.84 7.72 -0.39
CA GLY A 54 18.71 8.51 0.47
C GLY A 54 18.00 9.34 1.57
N VAL A 55 16.71 9.14 1.79
CA VAL A 55 15.93 9.91 2.77
C VAL A 55 16.17 9.38 4.19
N TRP A 56 16.52 10.27 5.13
CA TRP A 56 16.70 9.91 6.55
C TRP A 56 15.43 9.31 7.16
N ASN A 57 15.57 8.22 7.93
CA ASN A 57 14.43 7.52 8.53
C ASN A 57 13.89 8.15 9.84
N GLY A 58 14.44 9.27 10.28
CA GLY A 58 14.04 9.95 11.52
C GLY A 58 14.53 9.28 12.81
N GLY A 59 15.39 8.26 12.74
CA GLY A 59 15.96 7.57 13.91
C GLY A 59 15.11 6.42 14.47
N GLY A 60 13.87 6.24 14.03
CA GLY A 60 12.98 5.18 14.52
C GLY A 60 12.58 5.38 15.99
N GLY A 61 12.53 4.29 16.76
CA GLY A 61 12.27 4.31 18.19
C GLY A 61 10.79 4.17 18.58
N ASP A 62 10.49 4.46 19.84
CA ASP A 62 9.21 4.11 20.48
C ASP A 62 7.99 4.77 19.84
N GLY A 63 8.16 5.96 19.25
CA GLY A 63 7.11 6.65 18.50
C GLY A 63 6.64 5.93 17.23
N GLN A 64 7.42 4.96 16.72
CA GLN A 64 7.08 4.16 15.54
C GLN A 64 6.63 2.73 15.88
N LYS A 65 6.56 2.36 17.17
CA LYS A 65 6.10 1.01 17.58
C LYS A 65 4.63 0.75 17.25
N ASN A 66 3.80 1.79 17.31
CA ASN A 66 2.37 1.71 17.00
C ASN A 66 2.07 2.57 15.77
N LEU A 67 1.84 1.92 14.63
CA LEU A 67 1.61 2.60 13.36
C LEU A 67 0.12 2.60 13.01
N PHE A 68 -0.40 3.80 12.76
CA PHE A 68 -1.69 3.99 12.08
C PHE A 68 -1.42 4.26 10.61
N VAL A 69 -1.90 3.38 9.74
CA VAL A 69 -1.65 3.41 8.30
C VAL A 69 -2.99 3.66 7.59
N ALA A 70 -3.10 4.77 6.85
CA ALA A 70 -4.39 5.27 6.38
C ALA A 70 -4.57 5.14 4.85
N SER A 71 -5.73 5.58 4.38
CA SER A 71 -6.05 5.79 2.96
C SER A 71 -5.86 4.52 2.12
N PHE A 72 -5.05 4.58 1.07
CA PHE A 72 -4.93 3.51 0.06
C PHE A 72 -4.53 2.15 0.63
N PHE A 73 -3.82 2.10 1.76
CA PHE A 73 -3.54 0.84 2.47
C PHE A 73 -4.81 0.16 2.98
N PHE A 74 -5.73 0.93 3.57
CA PHE A 74 -7.01 0.39 4.01
C PHE A 74 -7.85 -0.06 2.82
N ASP A 75 -7.93 0.76 1.77
CA ASP A 75 -8.78 0.46 0.60
C ASP A 75 -8.32 -0.80 -0.13
N ARG A 76 -7.01 -0.93 -0.42
CA ARG A 76 -6.47 -2.16 -1.03
C ARG A 76 -6.64 -3.39 -0.14
N ALA A 77 -6.51 -3.24 1.17
CA ALA A 77 -6.70 -4.35 2.10
C ALA A 77 -8.15 -4.85 2.13
N ALA A 78 -9.10 -3.91 2.10
CA ALA A 78 -10.52 -4.21 2.04
C ALA A 78 -10.90 -4.86 0.70
N GLU A 79 -10.43 -4.28 -0.41
CA GLU A 79 -10.69 -4.79 -1.76
C GLU A 79 -10.03 -6.14 -2.05
N ALA A 80 -8.86 -6.41 -1.49
CA ALA A 80 -8.20 -7.71 -1.54
C ALA A 80 -8.82 -8.74 -0.56
N GLY A 81 -9.83 -8.34 0.21
CA GLY A 81 -10.68 -9.23 1.00
C GLY A 81 -10.08 -9.70 2.33
N PHE A 82 -9.02 -9.06 2.84
CA PHE A 82 -8.45 -9.40 4.15
C PHE A 82 -8.77 -8.37 5.24
N VAL A 83 -9.54 -7.33 4.91
CA VAL A 83 -10.11 -6.37 5.87
C VAL A 83 -11.59 -6.18 5.58
N ASN A 84 -12.40 -5.98 6.63
CA ASN A 84 -13.80 -5.61 6.47
C ASN A 84 -13.93 -4.16 5.97
N PRO A 85 -14.49 -3.89 4.76
CA PRO A 85 -14.62 -2.54 4.21
C PRO A 85 -15.50 -1.60 5.06
N LYS A 86 -16.36 -2.16 5.93
CA LYS A 86 -17.24 -1.41 6.82
C LYS A 86 -16.59 -1.07 8.16
N ALA A 87 -15.42 -1.63 8.47
CA ALA A 87 -14.72 -1.35 9.71
C ALA A 87 -14.12 0.06 9.68
N ALA A 88 -14.10 0.73 10.84
CA ALA A 88 -13.40 2.00 11.00
C ALA A 88 -11.88 1.82 11.07
N VAL A 89 -11.45 0.71 11.68
CA VAL A 89 -10.06 0.29 11.86
C VAL A 89 -9.92 -1.22 11.66
N ALA A 90 -8.74 -1.67 11.27
CA ALA A 90 -8.38 -3.09 11.23
C ALA A 90 -6.94 -3.28 11.69
N LYS A 91 -6.69 -4.29 12.52
CA LYS A 91 -5.34 -4.73 12.86
C LYS A 91 -4.89 -5.78 11.86
N VAL A 92 -3.76 -5.54 11.21
CA VAL A 92 -3.16 -6.43 10.22
C VAL A 92 -1.65 -6.45 10.42
N LYS A 93 -0.97 -7.32 9.67
CA LYS A 93 0.48 -7.36 9.56
C LYS A 93 0.88 -6.99 8.13
N PRO A 94 2.07 -6.41 7.90
CA PRO A 94 2.56 -6.23 6.52
C PRO A 94 2.56 -7.54 5.72
N SER A 95 2.85 -8.67 6.35
CA SER A 95 2.76 -10.01 5.73
C SER A 95 1.38 -10.34 5.13
N ASP A 96 0.29 -9.80 5.66
CA ASP A 96 -1.06 -10.00 5.07
C ASP A 96 -1.14 -9.42 3.65
N PHE A 97 -0.48 -8.29 3.39
CA PHE A 97 -0.36 -7.70 2.05
C PHE A 97 0.46 -8.59 1.11
N GLU A 98 1.56 -9.19 1.60
CA GLU A 98 2.36 -10.14 0.82
C GLU A 98 1.55 -11.38 0.45
N GLU A 99 0.80 -11.95 1.40
CA GLU A 99 -0.05 -13.12 1.14
C GLU A 99 -1.17 -12.81 0.17
N ALA A 100 -1.81 -11.64 0.29
CA ALA A 100 -2.79 -11.16 -0.68
C ALA A 100 -2.15 -10.97 -2.07
N ALA A 101 -0.99 -10.32 -2.16
CA ALA A 101 -0.27 -10.14 -3.41
C ALA A 101 0.08 -11.48 -4.08
N ARG A 102 0.59 -12.45 -3.33
CA ARG A 102 0.91 -13.79 -3.84
C ARG A 102 -0.29 -14.55 -4.40
N ARG A 103 -1.50 -14.30 -3.88
CA ARG A 103 -2.76 -14.83 -4.41
C ARG A 103 -3.14 -14.11 -5.70
N VAL A 104 -3.24 -12.79 -5.66
CA VAL A 104 -3.69 -11.96 -6.80
C VAL A 104 -2.77 -12.11 -8.01
N CYS A 105 -1.45 -12.10 -7.82
CA CYS A 105 -0.50 -12.14 -8.93
C CYS A 105 -0.57 -13.45 -9.75
N LYS A 106 -1.17 -14.52 -9.22
CA LYS A 106 -1.34 -15.79 -9.97
C LYS A 106 -2.54 -15.78 -10.91
N LEU A 107 -3.39 -14.75 -10.84
CA LEU A 107 -4.63 -14.67 -11.62
C LEU A 107 -4.40 -13.94 -12.94
N ASN A 108 -5.29 -14.22 -13.91
CA ASN A 108 -5.50 -13.34 -15.05
C ASN A 108 -6.55 -12.26 -14.71
N VAL A 109 -6.70 -11.26 -15.58
CA VAL A 109 -7.65 -10.14 -15.36
C VAL A 109 -9.08 -10.62 -15.11
N LYS A 110 -9.56 -11.61 -15.86
CA LYS A 110 -10.94 -12.10 -15.76
C LYS A 110 -11.19 -12.80 -14.41
N ASP A 111 -10.27 -13.67 -14.01
CA ASP A 111 -10.38 -14.40 -12.75
C ASP A 111 -10.21 -13.46 -11.55
N ALA A 112 -9.34 -12.45 -11.67
CA ALA A 112 -9.21 -11.40 -10.66
C ALA A 112 -10.49 -10.57 -10.52
N GLN A 113 -11.11 -10.14 -11.63
CA GLN A 113 -12.38 -9.42 -11.60
C GLN A 113 -13.50 -10.22 -10.93
N ALA A 114 -13.57 -11.52 -11.20
CA ALA A 114 -14.55 -12.41 -10.57
C ALA A 114 -14.27 -12.66 -9.08
N THR A 115 -13.00 -12.71 -8.70
CA THR A 115 -12.57 -12.98 -7.31
C THR A 115 -12.69 -11.74 -6.42
N TYR A 116 -12.45 -10.55 -6.99
CA TYR A 116 -12.42 -9.27 -6.27
C TYR A 116 -13.46 -8.30 -6.85
N PRO A 117 -14.76 -8.55 -6.66
CA PRO A 117 -15.83 -7.76 -7.28
C PRO A 117 -15.92 -6.33 -6.75
N ASP A 118 -15.35 -6.05 -5.57
CA ASP A 118 -15.34 -4.72 -4.97
C ASP A 118 -14.23 -3.80 -5.56
N VAL A 119 -13.30 -4.36 -6.35
CA VAL A 119 -12.29 -3.58 -7.07
C VAL A 119 -12.90 -3.09 -8.39
N ALA A 120 -12.78 -1.79 -8.66
CA ALA A 120 -13.21 -1.22 -9.93
C ALA A 120 -12.49 -1.87 -11.13
N GLU A 121 -13.19 -2.07 -12.24
CA GLU A 121 -12.71 -2.83 -13.40
C GLU A 121 -11.39 -2.27 -13.96
N GLU A 122 -11.27 -0.95 -14.00
CA GLU A 122 -10.07 -0.23 -14.42
C GLU A 122 -8.86 -0.46 -13.49
N ASN A 123 -9.09 -0.83 -12.22
CA ASN A 123 -8.05 -1.05 -11.22
C ASN A 123 -7.65 -2.52 -11.08
N ILE A 124 -8.48 -3.47 -11.53
CA ILE A 124 -8.18 -4.91 -11.46
C ILE A 124 -6.79 -5.27 -12.02
N PRO A 125 -6.36 -4.77 -13.20
CA PRO A 125 -5.05 -5.13 -13.74
C PRO A 125 -3.87 -4.76 -12.85
N TYR A 126 -4.06 -3.77 -11.97
CA TYR A 126 -3.04 -3.17 -11.10
C TYR A 126 -3.03 -3.78 -9.69
N LEU A 127 -4.06 -4.53 -9.28
CA LEU A 127 -4.17 -5.04 -7.91
C LEU A 127 -2.95 -5.83 -7.43
N CYS A 128 -2.33 -6.64 -8.31
CA CYS A 128 -1.08 -7.34 -7.98
C CYS A 128 0.07 -6.37 -7.69
N ILE A 129 0.29 -5.35 -8.52
CA ILE A 129 1.38 -4.39 -8.31
C ILE A 129 1.12 -3.51 -7.10
N ASP A 130 -0.14 -3.12 -6.84
CA ASP A 130 -0.52 -2.31 -5.68
C ASP A 130 -0.17 -3.02 -4.37
N LEU A 131 -0.60 -4.28 -4.22
CA LEU A 131 -0.35 -5.05 -3.00
C LEU A 131 1.14 -5.38 -2.83
N VAL A 132 1.84 -5.70 -3.91
CA VAL A 132 3.30 -5.88 -3.90
C VAL A 132 3.98 -4.59 -3.44
N TYR A 133 3.59 -3.45 -4.01
CA TYR A 133 4.19 -2.16 -3.69
C TYR A 133 3.91 -1.75 -2.25
N GLN A 134 2.69 -1.92 -1.75
CA GLN A 134 2.33 -1.63 -0.36
C GLN A 134 3.16 -2.44 0.64
N TYR A 135 3.28 -3.75 0.41
CA TYR A 135 4.13 -4.60 1.24
C TYR A 135 5.60 -4.17 1.17
N THR A 136 6.12 -3.95 -0.04
CA THR A 136 7.53 -3.56 -0.26
C THR A 136 7.82 -2.20 0.38
N LEU A 137 6.90 -1.24 0.28
CA LEU A 137 7.04 0.07 0.89
C LEU A 137 7.08 -0.01 2.43
N LEU A 138 6.22 -0.81 3.04
CA LEU A 138 6.22 -1.00 4.50
C LEU A 138 7.50 -1.68 4.98
N VAL A 139 7.88 -2.79 4.35
CA VAL A 139 8.96 -3.65 4.84
C VAL A 139 10.32 -3.18 4.35
N ASP A 140 10.51 -3.11 3.03
CA ASP A 140 11.80 -2.76 2.44
C ASP A 140 12.04 -1.24 2.49
N GLY A 141 10.99 -0.43 2.29
CA GLY A 141 11.08 1.03 2.31
C GLY A 141 11.18 1.63 3.71
N PHE A 142 10.20 1.34 4.58
CA PHE A 142 10.12 1.91 5.92
C PHE A 142 10.78 1.04 7.00
N GLY A 143 11.16 -0.19 6.69
CA GLY A 143 11.81 -1.08 7.66
C GLY A 143 10.87 -1.61 8.74
N VAL A 144 9.56 -1.67 8.47
CA VAL A 144 8.57 -2.24 9.39
C VAL A 144 8.73 -3.76 9.40
N ASP A 145 8.75 -4.36 10.60
CA ASP A 145 8.81 -5.82 10.73
C ASP A 145 7.58 -6.47 10.06
N PRO A 146 7.76 -7.47 9.17
CA PRO A 146 6.66 -8.10 8.44
C PRO A 146 5.54 -8.69 9.31
N TYR A 147 5.84 -8.98 10.58
CA TYR A 147 4.94 -9.61 11.54
C TYR A 147 4.51 -8.67 12.69
N GLN A 148 5.00 -7.43 12.72
CA GLN A 148 4.51 -6.41 13.63
C GLN A 148 3.06 -6.07 13.30
N ASP A 149 2.24 -5.87 14.34
CA ASP A 149 0.89 -5.36 14.18
C ASP A 149 0.91 -3.89 13.76
N ILE A 150 0.19 -3.58 12.69
CA ILE A 150 -0.14 -2.23 12.25
C ILE A 150 -1.66 -2.04 12.28
N THR A 151 -2.10 -0.80 12.48
CA THR A 151 -3.54 -0.47 12.45
C THR A 151 -3.86 0.24 11.15
N LEU A 152 -4.59 -0.42 10.25
CA LEU A 152 -5.20 0.26 9.12
C LEU A 152 -6.37 1.10 9.63
N VAL A 153 -6.41 2.37 9.24
CA VAL A 153 -7.42 3.32 9.73
C VAL A 153 -8.13 4.01 8.56
N LYS A 154 -9.46 3.91 8.56
CA LYS A 154 -10.36 4.66 7.68
C LYS A 154 -11.05 5.78 8.42
N LYS A 155 -11.50 5.48 9.65
CA LYS A 155 -12.12 6.44 10.55
C LYS A 155 -11.64 6.23 11.98
N VAL A 156 -11.56 7.32 12.73
CA VAL A 156 -11.27 7.31 14.17
C VAL A 156 -12.60 7.46 14.91
N PRO A 157 -12.95 6.53 15.82
CA PRO A 157 -14.10 6.70 16.70
C PRO A 157 -13.83 7.86 17.67
N TYR A 158 -14.76 8.81 17.74
CA TYR A 158 -14.67 9.95 18.64
C TYR A 158 -16.05 10.22 19.24
N SER A 159 -16.19 9.95 20.54
CA SER A 159 -17.47 9.97 21.26
C SER A 159 -18.52 9.09 20.55
N ASN A 160 -19.66 9.66 20.13
CA ASN A 160 -20.73 8.94 19.44
C ASN A 160 -20.64 9.04 17.91
N SER A 161 -19.48 9.46 17.39
CA SER A 161 -19.25 9.76 15.97
C SER A 161 -18.00 9.07 15.44
N PHE A 162 -17.86 9.08 14.11
CA PHE A 162 -16.66 8.65 13.42
C PHE A 162 -16.10 9.80 12.60
N VAL A 163 -14.83 10.14 12.83
CA VAL A 163 -14.12 11.16 12.05
C VAL A 163 -13.22 10.47 11.03
N GLU A 164 -13.15 10.99 9.82
CA GLU A 164 -12.24 10.47 8.81
C GLU A 164 -10.78 10.57 9.28
N ALA A 165 -10.00 9.51 9.07
CA ALA A 165 -8.57 9.53 9.34
C ALA A 165 -7.82 10.26 8.20
N ALA A 166 -7.97 11.57 8.19
CA ALA A 166 -7.36 12.47 7.22
C ALA A 166 -6.82 13.73 7.90
N TRP A 167 -5.95 14.43 7.19
CA TRP A 167 -5.28 15.65 7.64
C TRP A 167 -6.21 16.83 8.06
N PRO A 168 -7.43 17.04 7.51
CA PRO A 168 -8.19 18.27 7.77
C PRO A 168 -8.53 18.53 9.24
N LEU A 169 -8.80 17.48 10.03
CA LEU A 169 -9.07 17.66 11.47
C LEU A 169 -7.84 18.22 12.19
N GLY A 170 -6.64 17.74 11.86
CA GLY A 170 -5.39 18.25 12.43
C GLY A 170 -5.19 19.74 12.14
N CYS A 171 -5.46 20.18 10.91
CA CYS A 171 -5.41 21.59 10.54
C CYS A 171 -6.44 22.43 11.31
N ALA A 172 -7.66 21.93 11.51
CA ALA A 172 -8.66 22.66 12.30
C ALA A 172 -8.22 22.82 13.77
N ILE A 173 -7.62 21.78 14.35
CA ILE A 173 -7.06 21.84 15.71
C ILE A 173 -5.91 22.85 15.79
N GLU A 174 -5.00 22.85 14.82
CA GLU A 174 -3.87 23.80 14.77
C GLU A 174 -4.36 25.26 14.75
N VAL A 175 -5.33 25.57 13.89
CA VAL A 175 -5.92 26.91 13.80
C VAL A 175 -6.64 27.29 15.10
N ALA A 176 -7.46 26.39 15.66
CA ALA A 176 -8.20 26.64 16.89
C ALA A 176 -7.29 26.77 18.13
N SER A 177 -6.15 26.06 18.16
CA SER A 177 -5.20 26.10 19.28
C SER A 177 -4.28 27.32 19.26
N SER A 178 -4.25 28.04 18.14
CA SER A 178 -3.47 29.27 17.94
C SER A 178 -4.26 30.54 18.27
N SER A 179 -5.49 30.40 18.79
CA SER A 179 -6.41 31.48 19.15
C SER A 179 -6.44 31.77 20.64
#